data_AF-A0A226X8K4-F1
#
_entry.id   AF-A0A226X8K4-F1
#
_cell.length_a   1.000
_cell.length_b   1.000
_cell.length_c   1.000
_cell.angle_alpha   90.00
_cell.angle_beta   90.00
_cell.angle_gamma   90.00
#
_symmetry.space_group_name_H-M   'P 1'
#
loop_
_entity.id
_entity.type
_entity.pdbx_description
1 polymer ?
#
loop_
_entity_poly.entity_id
_entity_poly.type
_entity_poly.pdbx_seq_one_letter_code
_entity_poly.pdbx_strand_id
1 'polypeptide(L)' 'MNVLKPHLQSTVFTLLERNKSQRQIQRLTGIDRKTIRRYQAIFESEKSGSANSSIVVSGGANPALNGGTRLSRSVNE' A
#
# COMPACT_ATOMS: atom_id res chain seq x y z
N MET A 1 19.64 -1.38 11.84
CA MET A 1 19.22 -1.27 10.43
C MET A 1 20.16 -2.12 9.58
N ASN A 2 19.72 -3.27 9.06
CA ASN A 2 20.43 -3.90 7.94
C ASN A 2 20.04 -3.14 6.69
N VAL A 3 20.98 -2.32 6.24
CA VAL A 3 20.76 -1.34 5.18
C VAL A 3 20.81 -2.07 3.85
N LEU A 4 19.72 -2.02 3.10
CA LEU A 4 19.66 -2.53 1.73
C LEU A 4 20.80 -1.91 0.93
N LYS A 5 21.45 -2.66 0.01
CA LYS A 5 22.57 -2.14 -0.78
C LYS A 5 22.16 -0.81 -1.46
N PRO A 6 23.02 0.22 -1.51
CA PRO A 6 22.64 1.56 -2.00
C PRO A 6 21.96 1.54 -3.38
N HIS A 7 22.48 0.75 -4.32
CA HIS A 7 21.88 0.61 -5.66
C HIS A 7 20.46 0.05 -5.64
N LEU A 8 20.14 -0.84 -4.71
CA LEU A 8 18.80 -1.40 -4.56
C LEU A 8 17.83 -0.35 -3.96
N GLN A 9 18.32 0.54 -3.10
CA GLN A 9 17.49 1.63 -2.54
C GLN A 9 17.07 2.59 -3.64
N SER A 10 18.04 3.10 -4.42
CA SER A 10 17.76 3.97 -5.56
C SER A 10 16.77 3.32 -6.52
N THR A 11 16.96 2.03 -6.82
CA THR A 11 16.04 1.27 -7.69
C THR A 11 14.62 1.22 -7.12
N VAL A 12 14.44 0.97 -5.81
CA VAL A 12 13.11 0.95 -5.18
C VAL A 12 12.45 2.33 -5.27
N PHE A 13 13.17 3.40 -4.96
CA PHE A 13 12.64 4.76 -5.05
C PHE A 13 12.20 5.13 -6.47
N THR A 14 13.02 4.85 -7.48
CA THR A 14 12.67 5.09 -8.89
C THR A 14 11.44 4.27 -9.31
N LEU A 15 11.31 3.03 -8.84
CA LEU A 15 10.13 2.21 -9.17
C LEU A 15 8.86 2.70 -8.47
N LEU A 16 8.97 3.20 -7.23
CA LEU A 16 7.86 3.83 -6.50
C LEU A 16 7.41 5.12 -7.19
N GLU A 17 8.34 5.96 -7.63
CA GLU A 17 8.04 7.18 -8.40
C GLU A 17 7.30 6.87 -9.71
N ARG A 18 7.65 5.76 -10.36
CA ARG A 18 6.96 5.23 -11.55
C ARG A 18 5.63 4.54 -11.27
N ASN A 19 5.09 4.68 -10.05
CA ASN A 19 3.83 4.08 -9.59
C ASN A 19 3.78 2.55 -9.79
N LYS A 20 4.91 1.84 -9.67
CA LYS A 20 4.92 0.37 -9.75
C LYS A 20 4.36 -0.24 -8.47
N SER A 21 3.58 -1.30 -8.63
CA SER A 21 3.05 -2.07 -7.48
C SER A 21 4.19 -2.74 -6.70
N GLN A 22 4.03 -2.87 -5.38
CA GLN A 22 4.99 -3.55 -4.50
C GLN A 22 5.34 -4.97 -4.99
N ARG A 23 4.36 -5.70 -5.56
CA ARG A 23 4.56 -7.03 -6.14
C ARG A 23 5.47 -7.00 -7.37
N GLN A 24 5.32 -6.00 -8.24
CA GLN A 24 6.23 -5.83 -9.38
C GLN A 24 7.64 -5.48 -8.91
N ILE A 25 7.77 -4.60 -7.92
CA ILE A 25 9.06 -4.23 -7.35
C ILE A 25 9.76 -5.46 -6.76
N GLN A 26 9.05 -6.31 -6.00
CA GLN A 26 9.59 -7.57 -5.49
C GLN A 26 10.09 -8.49 -6.60
N ARG A 27 9.32 -8.69 -7.68
CA ARG A 27 9.75 -9.55 -8.79
C ARG A 27 10.97 -9.01 -9.53
N LEU A 28 11.10 -7.69 -9.65
CA LEU A 28 12.21 -7.05 -10.38
C LEU A 28 13.50 -6.98 -9.56
N THR A 29 13.39 -6.77 -8.26
CA THR A 29 14.54 -6.48 -7.39
C THR A 29 14.91 -7.64 -6.45
N GLY A 30 14.02 -8.63 -6.29
CA GLY A 30 14.18 -9.70 -5.30
C GLY A 30 13.99 -9.24 -3.84
N ILE A 31 13.59 -7.98 -3.62
CA ILE A 31 13.44 -7.41 -2.28
C ILE A 31 12.10 -7.81 -1.69
N ASP A 32 12.10 -8.22 -0.41
CA ASP A 32 10.88 -8.52 0.31
C ASP A 32 9.88 -7.34 0.32
N ARG A 33 8.60 -7.67 0.15
CA ARG A 33 7.48 -6.71 0.20
C ARG A 33 7.45 -5.87 1.48
N LYS A 34 7.85 -6.44 2.63
CA LYS A 34 7.93 -5.72 3.92
C LYS A 34 8.96 -4.59 3.90
N THR A 35 10.04 -4.79 3.16
CA THR A 35 11.09 -3.78 3.00
C THR A 35 10.58 -2.70 2.05
N ILE A 36 9.99 -3.08 0.92
CA ILE A 36 9.38 -2.12 -0.02
C ILE A 36 8.31 -1.26 0.69
N ARG A 37 7.44 -1.84 1.52
CA ARG A 37 6.46 -1.10 2.34
C ARG A 37 7.09 -0.04 3.24
N ARG A 38 8.19 -0.36 3.92
CA ARG A 38 8.90 0.62 4.78
C ARG A 38 9.47 1.77 3.97
N TYR A 39 10.09 1.46 2.82
CA TYR A 39 10.63 2.49 1.93
C TYR A 39 9.54 3.36 1.31
N GLN A 40 8.37 2.79 1.01
CA GLN A 40 7.23 3.55 0.53
C GLN A 40 6.73 4.55 1.59
N ALA A 41 6.62 4.13 2.86
CA ALA A 41 6.24 5.04 3.94
C ALA A 41 7.24 6.18 4.12
N ILE A 42 8.54 5.90 4.00
CA ILE A 42 9.61 6.93 4.03
C ILE A 42 9.46 7.88 2.84
N PHE A 43 9.28 7.34 1.63
CA PHE A 43 9.10 8.15 0.43
C PHE A 43 7.88 9.07 0.50
N GLU A 44 6.76 8.56 0.99
CA GLU A 44 5.53 9.35 1.18
C GLU A 44 5.70 10.42 2.25
N SER A 45 6.43 10.15 3.33
CA SER A 45 6.70 11.12 4.41
C SER A 45 7.70 12.19 4.01
N GLU A 46 8.72 11.86 3.21
CA GLU A 46 9.63 12.85 2.60
C GLU A 46 8.89 13.71 1.57
N LYS A 47 8.06 13.11 0.71
CA LYS A 47 7.30 13.83 -0.30
C LYS A 47 6.22 14.74 0.29
N SER A 48 5.63 14.35 1.41
CA SER A 48 4.53 15.09 2.03
C SER A 48 4.98 16.14 3.05
N GLY A 49 6.30 16.32 3.26
CA GLY A 49 6.83 17.37 4.12
C GLY A 49 6.15 17.41 5.49
N SER A 50 6.39 16.39 6.33
CA SER A 50 5.91 16.33 7.71
C SER A 50 4.37 16.23 7.85
N ALA A 51 3.85 15.01 7.73
CA ALA A 51 2.59 14.65 8.40
C ALA A 51 2.68 13.20 8.91
N ASN A 52 2.77 13.10 10.23
CA ASN A 52 2.91 11.85 10.96
C ASN A 52 1.71 10.91 10.74
N SER A 53 2.03 9.62 10.79
CA SER A 53 1.13 8.48 11.04
C SER A 53 -0.11 8.38 10.16
N SER A 54 -0.02 7.55 9.14
CA SER A 54 -1.13 6.64 8.85
C SER A 54 -0.58 5.25 8.67
N ILE A 55 -0.87 4.39 9.64
CA ILE A 55 -0.74 2.95 9.52
C ILE A 55 -1.81 2.52 8.51
N VAL A 56 -1.60 2.81 7.23
CA VAL A 56 -2.54 2.40 6.18
C VAL A 56 -2.30 0.91 5.97
N VAL A 57 -3.02 0.11 6.75
CA VAL A 57 -3.35 -1.25 6.38
C VAL A 57 -4.28 -1.16 5.16
N SER A 58 -3.70 -0.92 3.98
CA SER A 58 -4.40 -1.13 2.72
C SER A 58 -4.42 -2.65 2.48
N GLY A 59 -5.21 -3.32 3.32
CA GLY A 59 -5.73 -4.65 3.07
C GLY A 59 -6.97 -4.48 2.20
N GLY A 60 -6.83 -4.87 0.93
CA GLY A 60 -7.89 -5.14 -0.06
C GLY A 60 -9.25 -4.48 0.16
N ALA A 61 -9.47 -3.32 -0.46
CA ALA A 61 -10.81 -2.91 -0.84
C ALA A 61 -11.19 -3.65 -2.14
N ASN A 62 -11.85 -4.81 -2.00
CA ASN A 62 -12.67 -5.36 -3.07
C ASN A 62 -13.89 -4.43 -3.24
N PRO A 63 -14.12 -3.79 -4.40
CA PRO A 63 -15.34 -3.04 -4.63
C PRO A 63 -16.46 -4.00 -5.08
N ALA A 64 -16.98 -4.81 -4.15
CA ALA A 64 -18.08 -5.73 -4.45
C ALA A 64 -18.96 -5.99 -3.23
N LEU A 65 -19.58 -4.94 -2.69
CA LEU A 65 -20.78 -5.05 -1.87
C LEU A 65 -21.78 -3.97 -2.33
N ASN A 66 -22.32 -4.19 -3.52
CA ASN A 66 -23.59 -3.63 -3.93
C ASN A 66 -24.64 -4.67 -3.50
N GLY A 67 -25.41 -4.38 -2.46
CA GLY A 67 -26.38 -5.35 -1.94
C GLY A 67 -27.17 -4.83 -0.74
N GLY A 68 -28.33 -4.23 -1.04
CA GLY A 68 -29.49 -4.33 -0.16
C GLY A 68 -29.71 -3.18 0.81
N THR A 69 -30.24 -2.08 0.28
CA THR A 69 -31.08 -1.14 1.02
C THR A 69 -32.13 -1.90 1.84
N ARG A 70 -32.29 -1.48 3.09
CA ARG A 70 -33.41 -1.78 4.00
C ARG A 70 -34.74 -1.87 3.25
N LEU A 71 -35.63 -2.79 3.66
CA LEU A 71 -37.05 -2.51 3.92
C LEU A 71 -37.69 -3.70 4.64
N SER A 72 -38.18 -3.38 5.84
CA SER A 72 -39.17 -4.07 6.66
C SER A 72 -40.14 -4.97 5.91
N ARG A 73 -40.30 -6.22 6.37
CA ARG A 73 -41.56 -6.93 6.19
C ARG A 73 -42.16 -7.17 7.57
N SER A 74 -43.10 -6.28 7.91
CA SER A 74 -44.05 -6.45 9.00
C SER A 74 -44.84 -7.72 8.74
N VAL A 75 -44.87 -8.61 9.72
CA VAL A 75 -45.83 -9.70 9.82
C VAL A 75 -47.21 -9.10 10.06
N ASN A 76 -48.17 -9.41 9.20
CA ASN A 76 -49.59 -9.34 9.48
C ASN A 76 -50.36 -10.27 8.54
N GLU A 77 -51.36 -10.91 9.15
CA GLU A 77 -52.32 -11.93 8.68
C GLU A 77 -51.80 -13.38 8.58
#